data_AF-A0A7V8RN23-F1
#
_entry.id   AF-A0A7V8RN23-F1
#
_cell.length_a   1.000
_cell.length_b   1.000
_cell.length_c   1.000
_cell.angle_alpha   90.00
_cell.angle_beta   90.00
_cell.angle_gamma   90.00
#
_symmetry.space_group_name_H-M   'P 1'
#
loop_
_entity.id
_entity.type
_entity.pdbx_description
1 polymer ?
#
loop_
_entity_poly.entity_id
_entity_poly.type
_entity_poly.pdbx_seq_one_letter_code
_entity_poly.pdbx_strand_id
1 'polypeptide(L)'
;MKSGFRMLGVSLANRIVISAAGLSGLVTIGLVWALIRFSPDKLTVEGRQLFIASISIFCLAIGYLIWRKRRAKALVASINQKEGLSLDDTQLLGYPNSLFFAFDLSNKKLAQCQSVTGDYQIRDFTWVTGWQFEWQQIDSKVSGGVLQIVEGAGMSVPADEIRRRFIRFSLVLTVADTGHPLFRFPMNRSAAEGWCSRCNVLFKC
;
A
#
# COMPACT_ATOMS: atom_id res chain seq x y z
N MET A 1 -26.48 12.18 18.82
CA MET A 1 -26.56 12.36 17.36
C MET A 1 -25.59 13.46 16.93
N LYS A 2 -24.57 13.09 16.14
CA LYS A 2 -23.98 13.87 15.01
C LYS A 2 -22.79 13.07 14.47
N SER A 3 -23.14 12.12 13.61
CA SER A 3 -22.26 11.48 12.62
C SER A 3 -21.80 12.55 11.63
N GLY A 4 -20.52 12.55 11.25
CA GLY A 4 -20.09 13.38 10.14
C GLY A 4 -18.60 13.65 9.95
N PHE A 5 -17.67 12.71 10.21
CA PHE A 5 -16.29 12.81 9.68
C PHE A 5 -15.66 11.43 9.43
N ARG A 6 -16.44 10.51 8.85
CA ARG A 6 -15.92 9.37 8.09
C ARG A 6 -15.96 9.73 6.61
N MET A 7 -14.90 9.35 5.90
CA MET A 7 -14.66 9.53 4.46
C MET A 7 -14.10 10.90 4.06
N LEU A 8 -12.78 11.03 4.09
CA LEU A 8 -11.96 11.60 3.01
C LEU A 8 -10.48 11.35 3.36
N GLY A 9 -9.78 10.61 2.51
CA GLY A 9 -8.33 10.40 2.63
C GLY A 9 -7.81 8.97 2.42
N VAL A 10 -8.65 8.01 2.04
CA VAL A 10 -8.21 6.69 1.56
C VAL A 10 -7.73 6.83 0.11
N SER A 11 -6.45 7.18 -0.09
CA SER A 11 -5.74 7.00 -1.39
C SER A 11 -4.25 7.38 -1.28
N LEU A 12 -3.46 6.60 -0.54
CA LEU A 12 -1.99 6.77 -0.48
C LEU A 12 -1.27 5.40 -0.44
N ALA A 13 -1.71 4.46 -1.27
CA ALA A 13 -1.15 3.10 -1.24
C ALA A 13 -1.00 2.50 -2.63
N ASN A 14 -0.22 3.15 -3.50
CA ASN A 14 0.75 2.44 -4.33
C ASN A 14 1.54 3.33 -5.27
N ARG A 15 2.72 2.80 -5.60
CA ARG A 15 3.95 3.49 -5.96
C ARG A 15 4.61 4.06 -4.72
N ILE A 16 5.93 4.08 -4.74
CA ILE A 16 6.74 4.87 -3.82
C ILE A 16 6.32 6.33 -4.05
N VAL A 17 5.25 6.75 -3.38
CA VAL A 17 4.75 8.12 -3.40
C VAL A 17 5.07 8.60 -2.01
N ILE A 18 6.16 9.37 -1.91
CA ILE A 18 6.34 10.34 -0.82
C ILE A 18 4.97 11.00 -0.71
N SER A 19 4.22 10.72 0.37
CA SER A 19 2.80 11.02 0.39
C SER A 19 2.61 12.51 0.08
N ALA A 20 1.52 12.95 -0.56
CA ALA A 20 1.33 14.39 -0.75
C ALA A 20 1.42 15.16 0.59
N ALA A 21 1.15 14.50 1.73
CA ALA A 21 1.40 15.00 3.09
C ALA A 21 2.89 14.95 3.52
N GLY A 22 3.69 14.01 3.02
CA GLY A 22 5.14 13.94 3.21
C GLY A 22 5.92 14.87 2.27
N LEU A 23 5.43 15.10 1.04
CA LEU A 23 5.88 16.14 0.11
C LEU A 23 5.44 17.52 0.62
N SER A 24 4.19 17.67 1.07
CA SER A 24 3.73 18.86 1.78
C SER A 24 4.56 19.09 3.04
N GLY A 25 4.85 18.05 3.84
CA GLY A 25 5.72 18.13 5.00
C GLY A 25 7.13 18.59 4.63
N LEU A 26 7.74 18.02 3.58
CA LEU A 26 9.03 18.45 3.04
C LEU A 26 9.02 19.88 2.51
N VAL A 27 7.97 20.29 1.82
CA VAL A 27 7.80 21.65 1.28
C VAL A 27 7.58 22.65 2.40
N THR A 28 6.80 22.30 3.42
CA THR A 28 6.56 23.14 4.62
C THR A 28 7.84 23.24 5.44
N ILE A 29 8.57 22.13 5.57
CA ILE A 29 9.88 22.11 6.22
C ILE A 29 10.87 22.97 5.43
N GLY A 30 10.89 22.88 4.10
CA GLY A 30 11.72 23.70 3.23
C GLY A 30 11.38 25.19 3.29
N LEU A 31 10.09 25.54 3.31
CA LEU A 31 9.59 26.91 3.45
C LEU A 31 9.92 27.51 4.82
N VAL A 32 9.76 26.75 5.90
CA VAL A 32 10.12 27.22 7.25
C VAL A 32 11.64 27.31 7.39
N TRP A 33 12.41 26.40 6.80
CA TRP A 33 13.87 26.51 6.75
C TRP A 33 14.32 27.75 5.96
N ALA A 34 13.67 28.05 4.83
CA ALA A 34 13.92 29.26 4.06
C ALA A 34 13.56 30.52 4.85
N LEU A 35 12.43 30.53 5.57
CA LEU A 35 12.05 31.64 6.45
C LEU A 35 13.05 31.84 7.60
N ILE A 36 13.54 30.76 8.22
CA ILE A 36 14.57 30.82 9.26
C ILE A 36 15.89 31.37 8.70
N ARG A 37 16.27 30.98 7.47
CA ARG A 37 17.54 31.40 6.85
C ARG A 37 17.51 32.82 6.29
N PHE A 38 16.37 33.25 5.73
CA PHE A 38 16.23 34.55 5.08
C PHE A 38 15.57 35.63 5.96
N SER A 39 14.96 35.28 7.10
CA SER A 39 14.34 36.23 8.04
C SER A 39 14.33 35.69 9.48
N PRO A 40 15.51 35.54 10.11
CA PRO A 40 15.63 34.96 11.46
C PRO A 40 14.86 35.75 12.53
N ASP A 41 14.71 37.06 12.36
CA ASP A 41 14.06 37.96 13.33
C ASP A 41 12.52 37.85 13.36
N LYS A 42 11.92 37.10 12.43
CA LYS A 42 10.46 36.96 12.30
C LYS A 42 9.89 35.66 12.88
N LEU A 43 10.74 34.74 13.35
CA LEU A 43 10.28 33.49 13.97
C LEU A 43 10.21 33.63 15.49
N THR A 44 9.01 33.44 16.04
CA THR A 44 8.83 33.25 17.48
C THR A 44 9.55 31.98 17.94
N VAL A 45 10.01 31.98 19.20
CA VAL A 45 10.70 30.82 19.82
C VAL A 45 9.86 29.54 19.69
N GLU A 46 8.54 29.66 19.84
CA GLU A 46 7.57 28.57 19.66
C GLU A 46 7.57 28.01 18.24
N GLY A 47 7.63 28.86 17.20
CA GLY A 47 7.68 28.43 15.81
C GLY A 47 8.95 27.64 15.48
N ARG A 48 10.09 28.03 16.05
CA ARG A 48 11.36 27.29 15.91
C ARG A 48 11.29 25.92 16.57
N GLN A 49 10.65 25.81 17.73
CA GLN A 49 10.49 24.54 18.46
C GLN A 49 9.57 23.57 17.71
N LEU A 50 8.43 24.04 17.19
CA LEU A 50 7.52 23.24 16.37
C LEU A 50 8.18 22.74 15.09
N PHE A 51 9.02 23.58 14.47
CA PHE A 51 9.77 23.20 13.28
C PHE A 51 10.77 22.07 13.55
N ILE A 52 11.55 22.18 14.62
CA ILE A 52 12.49 21.13 15.04
C ILE A 52 11.72 19.83 15.33
N ALA A 53 10.63 19.90 16.09
CA ALA A 53 9.79 18.74 16.38
C ALA A 53 9.25 18.08 15.10
N SER A 54 8.78 18.88 14.14
CA SER A 54 8.28 18.37 12.85
C SER A 54 9.38 17.68 12.04
N ILE A 55 10.58 18.27 11.95
CA ILE A 55 11.72 17.63 11.28
C ILE A 55 12.09 16.32 11.97
N SER A 56 12.19 16.32 13.30
CA SER A 56 12.54 15.12 14.06
C SER A 56 11.56 13.98 13.79
N ILE A 57 10.25 14.24 13.86
CA ILE A 57 9.21 13.24 13.56
C ILE A 57 9.34 12.74 12.13
N PHE A 58 9.56 13.65 11.18
CA PHE A 58 9.70 13.32 9.77
C PHE A 58 10.94 12.44 9.50
N CYS A 59 12.10 12.80 10.04
CA CYS A 59 13.33 12.02 9.96
C CYS A 59 13.18 10.65 10.61
N LEU A 60 12.53 10.55 11.77
CA LEU A 60 12.25 9.28 12.44
C LEU A 60 11.33 8.39 11.61
N ALA A 61 10.28 8.95 11.00
CA ALA A 61 9.37 8.21 10.13
C ALA A 61 10.08 7.65 8.89
N ILE A 62 10.89 8.46 8.20
CA ILE A 62 11.68 8.00 7.05
C ILE A 62 12.73 6.97 7.48
N GLY A 63 13.44 7.24 8.57
CA GLY A 63 14.43 6.33 9.14
C GLY A 63 13.82 4.96 9.45
N TYR A 64 12.62 4.95 10.03
CA TYR A 64 11.86 3.72 10.31
C TYR A 64 11.50 2.95 9.04
N LEU A 65 11.04 3.63 7.97
CA LEU A 65 10.74 2.99 6.69
C LEU A 65 12.00 2.40 6.02
N ILE A 66 13.12 3.13 6.04
CA ILE A 66 14.41 2.65 5.52
C ILE A 66 14.88 1.45 6.32
N TRP A 67 14.81 1.53 7.65
CA TRP A 67 15.20 0.45 8.55
C TRP A 67 14.37 -0.82 8.28
N ARG A 68 13.05 -0.69 8.13
CA ARG A 68 12.16 -1.82 7.80
C ARG A 68 12.52 -2.45 6.45
N LYS A 69 12.80 -1.63 5.43
CA LYS A 69 13.25 -2.12 4.11
C LYS A 69 14.56 -2.89 4.21
N ARG A 70 15.54 -2.32 4.93
CA ARG A 70 16.85 -2.96 5.16
C ARG A 70 16.70 -4.27 5.91
N ARG A 71 15.85 -4.32 6.93
CA ARG A 71 15.58 -5.55 7.70
C ARG A 71 14.95 -6.64 6.85
N ALA A 72 13.99 -6.31 6.00
CA ALA A 72 13.40 -7.28 5.05
C ALA A 72 14.44 -7.82 4.06
N LYS A 73 15.26 -6.95 3.47
CA LYS A 73 16.35 -7.35 2.57
C LYS A 73 17.42 -8.19 3.28
N ALA A 74 17.82 -7.81 4.49
CA ALA A 74 18.76 -8.56 5.30
C ALA A 74 18.23 -9.95 5.65
N LEU A 75 16.93 -10.08 5.94
CA LEU A 75 16.28 -11.37 6.16
C LEU A 75 16.37 -12.26 4.91
N VAL A 76 16.00 -11.74 3.74
CA VAL A 76 16.12 -12.48 2.47
C VAL A 76 17.57 -12.89 2.19
N ALA A 77 18.53 -11.99 2.36
CA ALA A 77 19.95 -12.28 2.20
C ALA A 77 20.43 -13.37 3.17
N SER A 78 19.96 -13.34 4.42
CA SER A 78 20.30 -14.37 5.42
C SER A 78 19.71 -15.74 5.06
N ILE A 79 18.51 -15.78 4.49
CA ILE A 79 17.87 -17.03 4.03
C ILE A 79 18.66 -17.58 2.83
N ASN A 80 19.02 -16.74 1.87
CA ASN A 80 19.84 -17.13 0.72
C ASN A 80 21.16 -17.78 1.15
N GLN A 81 21.83 -17.18 2.15
CA GLN A 81 23.08 -17.73 2.69
C GLN A 81 22.89 -19.04 3.46
N LYS A 82 21.83 -19.15 4.27
CA LYS A 82 21.58 -20.34 5.10
C LYS A 82 21.11 -21.55 4.29
N GLU A 83 20.27 -21.30 3.29
CA GLU A 83 19.50 -22.33 2.60
C GLU A 83 20.04 -22.60 1.19
N GLY A 84 21.08 -21.87 0.76
CA GLY A 84 21.68 -21.98 -0.57
C GLY A 84 20.73 -21.53 -1.70
N LEU A 85 19.78 -20.64 -1.40
CA LEU A 85 18.78 -20.14 -2.34
C LEU A 85 19.18 -18.79 -2.95
N SER A 86 18.55 -18.44 -4.06
CA SER A 86 18.69 -17.15 -4.74
C SER A 86 17.34 -16.43 -4.79
N LEU A 87 16.76 -16.16 -3.62
CA LEU A 87 15.52 -15.37 -3.50
C LEU A 87 15.75 -13.93 -3.97
N ASP A 88 14.83 -13.43 -4.81
CA ASP A 88 14.83 -12.05 -5.31
C ASP A 88 14.41 -11.06 -4.21
N ASP A 89 15.30 -10.13 -3.87
CA ASP A 89 15.09 -9.10 -2.86
C ASP A 89 14.46 -7.80 -3.42
N THR A 90 14.22 -7.75 -4.74
CA THR A 90 13.61 -6.64 -5.45
C THR A 90 12.10 -6.80 -5.62
N GLN A 91 11.62 -8.05 -5.72
CA GLN A 91 10.23 -8.40 -5.96
C GLN A 91 9.62 -9.14 -4.78
N LEU A 92 9.34 -8.39 -3.71
CA LEU A 92 8.73 -8.92 -2.49
C LEU A 92 7.21 -8.76 -2.55
N LEU A 93 6.48 -9.88 -2.64
CA LEU A 93 5.01 -9.85 -2.61
C LEU A 93 4.54 -9.56 -1.19
N GLY A 94 3.65 -8.58 -1.04
CA GLY A 94 3.10 -8.21 0.26
C GLY A 94 3.91 -7.17 1.04
N TYR A 95 5.14 -6.84 0.61
CA TYR A 95 5.85 -5.68 1.15
C TYR A 95 5.06 -4.39 0.86
N PRO A 96 4.87 -3.48 1.85
CA PRO A 96 5.61 -3.35 3.10
C PRO A 96 4.98 -4.05 4.32
N ASN A 97 4.08 -5.02 4.20
CA ASN A 97 3.52 -5.72 5.36
C ASN A 97 4.58 -6.54 6.12
N SER A 98 4.27 -6.94 7.35
CA SER A 98 5.17 -7.76 8.17
C SER A 98 5.42 -9.12 7.53
N LEU A 99 4.35 -9.74 7.01
CA LEU A 99 4.38 -10.95 6.21
C LEU A 99 4.57 -10.59 4.73
N PHE A 100 5.61 -11.17 4.11
CA PHE A 100 5.90 -10.98 2.69
C PHE A 100 6.51 -12.26 2.11
N PHE A 101 6.31 -12.48 0.81
CA PHE A 101 6.86 -13.63 0.09
C PHE A 101 8.01 -13.18 -0.82
N ALA A 102 9.08 -13.97 -0.84
CA ALA A 102 10.20 -13.85 -1.76
C ALA A 102 10.28 -15.09 -2.65
N PHE A 103 10.72 -14.94 -3.88
CA PHE A 103 10.68 -16.01 -4.88
C PHE A 103 12.09 -16.32 -5.39
N ASP A 104 12.37 -17.60 -5.54
CA ASP A 104 13.56 -18.14 -6.21
C ASP A 104 13.10 -18.92 -7.45
N LEU A 105 13.29 -18.30 -8.61
CA LEU A 105 12.93 -18.86 -9.91
C LEU A 105 13.83 -20.03 -10.31
N SER A 106 15.10 -20.02 -9.90
CA SER A 106 16.09 -21.03 -10.28
C SER A 106 15.78 -22.36 -9.59
N ASN A 107 15.43 -22.31 -8.31
CA ASN A 107 15.10 -23.50 -7.53
C ASN A 107 13.58 -23.81 -7.49
N LYS A 108 12.73 -22.98 -8.12
CA LYS A 108 11.26 -23.04 -8.04
C LYS A 108 10.72 -23.09 -6.60
N LYS A 109 11.33 -22.29 -5.71
CA LYS A 109 10.97 -22.20 -4.28
C LYS A 109 10.54 -20.80 -3.91
N LEU A 110 9.63 -20.71 -2.96
CA LEU A 110 9.22 -19.45 -2.33
C LEU A 110 9.53 -19.48 -0.84
N ALA A 111 9.89 -18.32 -0.31
CA ALA A 111 10.06 -18.12 1.12
C ALA A 111 8.92 -17.23 1.63
N GLN A 112 8.16 -17.74 2.59
CA GLN A 112 7.24 -16.97 3.42
C GLN A 112 8.04 -16.38 4.57
N CYS A 113 8.13 -15.05 4.62
CA CYS A 113 8.98 -14.35 5.58
C CYS A 113 8.14 -13.44 6.49
N GLN A 114 8.50 -13.42 7.78
CA GLN A 114 7.95 -12.49 8.76
C GLN A 114 9.04 -11.52 9.24
N SER A 115 9.06 -10.31 8.70
CA SER A 115 10.10 -9.30 8.97
C SER A 115 10.22 -8.87 10.45
N VAL A 116 9.14 -9.00 11.22
CA VAL A 116 9.09 -8.58 12.63
C VAL A 116 9.84 -9.58 13.51
N THR A 117 9.43 -10.85 13.46
CA THR A 117 10.02 -11.92 14.28
C THR A 117 11.30 -12.47 13.67
N GLY A 118 11.47 -12.38 12.35
CA GLY A 118 12.58 -13.00 11.62
C GLY A 118 12.32 -14.46 11.24
N ASP A 119 11.12 -14.97 11.53
CA ASP A 119 10.73 -16.32 11.15
C ASP A 119 10.53 -16.42 9.64
N TYR A 120 10.85 -17.59 9.09
CA TYR A 120 10.64 -17.88 7.69
C TYR A 120 10.24 -19.35 7.49
N GLN A 121 9.51 -19.61 6.41
CA GLN A 121 9.20 -20.97 5.94
C GLN A 121 9.50 -21.04 4.45
N ILE A 122 10.24 -22.05 4.03
CA ILE A 122 10.48 -22.33 2.62
C ILE A 122 9.44 -23.33 2.14
N ARG A 123 8.85 -23.05 0.99
CA ARG A 123 7.86 -23.88 0.31
C ARG A 123 8.23 -24.01 -1.15
N ASP A 124 7.85 -25.13 -1.76
CA ASP A 124 7.95 -25.27 -3.21
C ASP A 124 6.82 -24.49 -3.89
N PHE A 125 7.00 -24.10 -5.16
CA PHE A 125 5.96 -23.39 -5.91
C PHE A 125 4.64 -24.17 -6.04
N THR A 126 4.70 -25.50 -6.03
CA THR A 126 3.52 -26.39 -6.04
C THR A 126 2.62 -26.22 -4.82
N TRP A 127 3.14 -25.63 -3.74
CA TRP A 127 2.33 -25.29 -2.57
C TRP A 127 1.29 -24.20 -2.88
N VAL A 128 1.53 -23.35 -3.88
CA VAL A 128 0.55 -22.36 -4.36
C VAL A 128 -0.32 -23.02 -5.44
N THR A 129 -1.58 -23.24 -5.10
CA THR A 129 -2.55 -23.94 -5.98
C THR A 129 -3.33 -23.00 -6.87
N GLY A 130 -3.38 -21.70 -6.56
CA GLY A 130 -4.06 -20.71 -7.36
C GLY A 130 -3.75 -19.28 -6.96
N TRP A 131 -4.11 -18.34 -7.81
CA TRP A 131 -4.01 -16.91 -7.54
C TRP A 131 -5.14 -16.18 -8.25
N GLN A 132 -5.69 -15.18 -7.57
CA GLN A 132 -6.75 -14.36 -8.13
C GLN A 132 -6.63 -12.92 -7.68
N PHE A 133 -7.18 -12.05 -8.52
CA PHE A 133 -7.33 -10.64 -8.25
C PHE A 133 -8.74 -10.42 -7.69
N GLU A 134 -8.82 -9.88 -6.47
CA GLU A 134 -10.08 -9.53 -5.83
C GLU A 134 -10.23 -8.01 -5.73
N TRP A 135 -11.47 -7.54 -5.89
CA TRP A 135 -11.86 -6.16 -5.71
C TRP A 135 -13.24 -6.09 -5.06
N GLN A 136 -13.49 -5.03 -4.30
CA GLN A 136 -14.80 -4.74 -3.74
C GLN A 136 -15.52 -3.70 -4.60
N GLN A 137 -16.70 -4.05 -5.13
CA GLN A 137 -17.57 -3.08 -5.78
C GLN A 137 -18.42 -2.37 -4.72
N ILE A 138 -18.45 -1.04 -4.78
CA ILE A 138 -19.38 -0.21 -4.01
C ILE A 138 -20.21 0.59 -5.00
N ASP A 139 -21.52 0.46 -4.86
CA ASP A 139 -22.49 1.25 -5.61
C ASP A 139 -22.91 2.41 -4.71
N SER A 140 -22.60 3.64 -5.13
CA SER A 140 -23.08 4.86 -4.46
C SER A 140 -24.21 5.47 -5.28
N LYS A 141 -25.40 5.60 -4.68
CA LYS A 141 -26.46 6.43 -5.25
C LYS A 141 -26.12 7.89 -5.01
N VAL A 142 -26.04 8.68 -6.08
CA VAL A 142 -25.95 10.13 -6.01
C VAL A 142 -27.32 10.67 -6.38
N SER A 143 -28.14 10.99 -5.38
CA SER A 143 -29.38 11.74 -5.58
C SER A 143 -29.03 13.23 -5.70
N GLY A 144 -29.43 13.87 -6.80
CA GLY A 144 -29.42 15.33 -6.92
C GLY A 144 -28.50 15.94 -7.99
N GLY A 145 -27.93 15.16 -8.91
CA GLY A 145 -27.04 15.68 -9.95
C GLY A 145 -27.68 15.90 -11.33
N VAL A 146 -28.74 15.16 -11.66
CA VAL A 146 -29.37 15.19 -12.99
C VAL A 146 -30.87 15.39 -12.82
N LEU A 147 -31.39 16.48 -13.36
CA LEU A 147 -32.83 16.72 -13.47
C LEU A 147 -33.29 15.94 -14.71
N GLN A 148 -34.08 14.89 -14.51
CA GLN A 148 -34.78 14.26 -15.62
C GLN A 148 -36.06 15.06 -15.86
N ILE A 149 -36.14 15.70 -17.02
CA ILE A 149 -37.34 16.40 -17.46
C ILE A 149 -38.30 15.33 -17.97
N VAL A 150 -39.45 15.18 -17.31
CA VAL A 150 -40.53 14.31 -17.81
C VAL A 150 -41.29 15.11 -18.86
N GLU A 151 -41.13 14.73 -20.13
CA GLU A 151 -41.89 15.32 -21.24
C GLU A 151 -43.39 15.09 -21.00
N GLY A 152 -44.11 16.18 -20.71
CA GLY A 152 -45.57 16.18 -20.50
C GLY A 152 -46.06 16.95 -19.27
N ALA A 153 -45.23 17.16 -18.24
CA ALA A 153 -45.69 17.76 -16.97
C ALA A 153 -44.89 18.98 -16.48
N GLY A 154 -43.80 19.38 -17.16
CA GLY A 154 -42.98 20.54 -16.76
C GLY A 154 -42.29 20.41 -15.40
N MET A 155 -42.39 19.25 -14.73
CA MET A 155 -41.82 18.98 -13.43
C MET A 155 -40.50 18.24 -13.57
N SER A 156 -39.47 18.74 -12.88
CA SER A 156 -38.15 18.11 -12.82
C SER A 156 -38.10 17.13 -11.66
N VAL A 157 -37.81 15.86 -11.96
CA VAL A 157 -37.66 14.81 -10.94
C VAL A 157 -36.16 14.59 -10.71
N PRO A 158 -35.69 14.51 -9.46
CA PRO A 158 -34.32 14.13 -9.20
C PRO A 158 -34.09 12.71 -9.71
N ALA A 159 -33.21 12.57 -10.71
CA ALA A 159 -32.78 11.25 -11.16
C ALA A 159 -31.67 10.74 -10.22
N ASP A 160 -31.85 9.52 -9.73
CA ASP A 160 -30.83 8.80 -8.98
C ASP A 160 -29.79 8.24 -9.97
N GLU A 161 -28.58 8.80 -9.97
CA GLU A 161 -27.47 8.22 -10.71
C GLU A 161 -26.76 7.19 -9.83
N ILE A 162 -26.71 5.92 -10.26
CA ILE A 162 -25.93 4.88 -9.60
C ILE A 162 -24.48 4.98 -10.08
N ARG A 163 -23.61 5.57 -9.27
CA ARG A 163 -22.16 5.55 -9.53
C ARG A 163 -21.54 4.29 -8.94
N ARG A 164 -21.05 3.41 -9.81
CA ARG A 164 -20.30 2.21 -9.43
C ARG A 164 -18.82 2.55 -9.26
N ARG A 165 -18.24 2.21 -8.11
CA ARG A 165 -16.80 2.39 -7.84
C ARG A 165 -16.20 1.09 -7.33
N PHE A 166 -15.10 0.66 -7.93
CA PHE A 166 -14.30 -0.46 -7.42
C PHE A 166 -13.25 0.06 -6.43
N ILE A 167 -13.23 -0.48 -5.22
CA ILE A 167 -12.28 -0.16 -4.16
C ILE A 167 -11.69 -1.44 -3.57
N ARG A 168 -10.65 -1.30 -2.72
CA ARG A 168 -10.03 -2.41 -1.97
C ARG A 168 -9.59 -3.55 -2.88
N PHE A 169 -8.54 -3.29 -3.64
CA PHE A 169 -7.91 -4.28 -4.48
C PHE A 169 -6.98 -5.17 -3.64
N SER A 170 -6.99 -6.46 -3.91
CA SER A 170 -6.08 -7.42 -3.28
C SER A 170 -5.68 -8.54 -4.22
N LEU A 171 -4.44 -8.99 -4.09
CA LEU A 171 -4.02 -10.27 -4.65
C LEU A 171 -4.29 -11.35 -3.62
N VAL A 172 -4.95 -12.42 -4.01
CA VAL A 172 -5.21 -13.58 -3.16
C VAL A 172 -4.46 -14.77 -3.72
N LEU A 173 -3.60 -15.37 -2.90
CA LEU A 173 -2.95 -16.64 -3.21
C LEU A 173 -3.69 -17.77 -2.49
N THR A 174 -4.06 -18.79 -3.25
CA THR A 174 -4.58 -20.05 -2.73
C THR A 174 -3.41 -21.00 -2.52
N VAL A 175 -3.31 -21.58 -1.33
CA VAL A 175 -2.26 -22.51 -0.95
C VAL A 175 -2.83 -23.88 -0.62
N ALA A 176 -2.01 -24.91 -0.72
CA ALA A 176 -2.36 -26.30 -0.42
C ALA A 176 -2.52 -26.59 1.10
N ASP A 177 -2.63 -25.57 1.94
CA ASP A 177 -2.76 -25.72 3.40
C ASP A 177 -4.21 -26.02 3.81
N THR A 178 -4.37 -26.98 4.73
CA THR A 178 -5.69 -27.49 5.15
C THR A 178 -6.38 -26.60 6.18
N GLY A 179 -5.63 -25.78 6.92
CA GLY A 179 -6.18 -24.89 7.96
C GLY A 179 -6.58 -23.50 7.44
N HIS A 180 -5.73 -22.88 6.62
CA HIS A 180 -5.93 -21.51 6.11
C HIS A 180 -5.45 -21.38 4.67
N PRO A 181 -6.30 -21.71 3.68
CA PRO A 181 -5.86 -21.86 2.30
C PRO A 181 -5.64 -20.53 1.56
N LEU A 182 -5.86 -19.36 2.18
CA LEU A 182 -5.90 -18.07 1.47
C LEU A 182 -4.99 -17.02 2.10
N PHE A 183 -4.00 -16.55 1.35
CA PHE A 183 -3.19 -15.38 1.70
C PHE A 183 -3.67 -14.16 0.92
N ARG A 184 -4.11 -13.12 1.63
CA ARG A 184 -4.60 -11.87 1.04
C ARG A 184 -3.57 -10.76 1.19
N PHE A 185 -3.18 -10.17 0.07
CA PHE A 185 -2.25 -9.05 0.00
C PHE A 185 -2.98 -7.80 -0.51
N PRO A 186 -3.39 -6.88 0.38
CA PRO A 186 -4.05 -5.64 -0.02
C PRO A 186 -3.05 -4.72 -0.74
N MET A 187 -3.45 -4.17 -1.89
CA MET A 187 -2.63 -3.29 -2.70
C MET A 187 -3.51 -2.41 -3.60
N ASN A 188 -2.97 -1.54 -4.44
CA ASN A 188 -3.76 -0.89 -5.49
C ASN A 188 -4.03 -1.81 -6.68
N ARG A 189 -4.94 -1.34 -7.54
CA ARG A 189 -5.29 -1.98 -8.80
C ARG A 189 -4.08 -2.34 -9.67
N SER A 190 -3.23 -1.37 -10.02
CA SER A 190 -2.12 -1.60 -10.95
C SER A 190 -1.11 -2.64 -10.44
N ALA A 191 -0.85 -2.67 -9.15
CA ALA A 191 0.05 -3.66 -8.55
C ALA A 191 -0.63 -5.02 -8.44
N ALA A 192 -1.93 -5.08 -8.14
CA ALA A 192 -2.66 -6.33 -8.10
C ALA A 192 -2.72 -6.99 -9.48
N GLU A 193 -3.02 -6.21 -10.52
CA GLU A 193 -2.99 -6.66 -11.92
C GLU A 193 -1.57 -7.09 -12.32
N GLY A 194 -0.56 -6.28 -12.00
CA GLY A 194 0.85 -6.59 -12.28
C GLY A 194 1.35 -7.86 -11.57
N TRP A 195 0.97 -8.06 -10.31
CA TRP A 195 1.31 -9.27 -9.56
C TRP A 195 0.54 -10.49 -10.05
N CYS A 196 -0.74 -10.35 -10.40
CA CYS A 196 -1.51 -11.45 -10.98
C CYS A 196 -0.87 -11.96 -12.29
N SER A 197 -0.43 -11.03 -13.15
CA SER A 197 0.35 -11.36 -14.36
C SER A 197 1.67 -12.06 -14.03
N ARG A 198 2.43 -11.56 -13.04
CA ARG A 198 3.68 -12.19 -12.59
C ARG A 198 3.43 -13.59 -12.02
N CYS A 199 2.40 -13.79 -11.20
CA CYS A 199 2.04 -15.10 -10.66
C CYS A 199 1.76 -16.13 -11.77
N ASN A 200 1.16 -15.71 -12.89
CA ASN A 200 1.03 -16.60 -14.05
C ASN A 200 2.40 -17.07 -14.58
N VAL A 201 3.39 -16.18 -14.64
CA VAL A 201 4.76 -16.52 -15.09
C VAL A 201 5.51 -17.36 -14.04
N LEU A 202 5.31 -17.07 -12.76
CA LEU A 202 5.99 -17.78 -11.66
C LEU A 202 5.50 -19.23 -11.52
N PHE A 203 4.19 -19.45 -11.58
CA PHE A 203 3.58 -20.71 -11.15
C PHE A 203 3.05 -21.60 -12.28
N LYS A 204 2.86 -21.10 -13.51
CA LYS A 204 2.42 -21.92 -14.66
C LYS A 204 3.58 -22.53 -15.48
N CYS A 205 4.83 -22.36 -15.03
CA CYS A 205 6.05 -22.84 -15.69
C CYS A 205 6.52 -24.22 -15.18
#